data_AF-A0A328NU45-F1
#
_entry.id   AF-A0A328NU45-F1
#
_cell.length_a   1.000
_cell.length_b   1.000
_cell.length_c   1.000
_cell.angle_alpha   90.00
_cell.angle_beta   90.00
_cell.angle_gamma   90.00
#
_symmetry.space_group_name_H-M   'P 1'
#
loop_
_entity.id
_entity.type
_entity.pdbx_description
1 polymer ?
#
loop_
_entity_poly.entity_id
_entity_poly.type
_entity_poly.pdbx_seq_one_letter_code
_entity_poly.pdbx_strand_id
1 'polypeptide(L)'
;MGSLSAILQTGFAGVAPLRRALPESAPGWRFVGARVQDGERTATALMGVGERVFLMRFWARGVCLARGDTDDLHAVAGAMRAWQSGSRLRELGHEWPFVAFSPLAEAHERGEGAEYTWRQYHRNTRRAPHLLRLHSFITVAIHEPRLRRLMPFTSHGTLGFSRTVGYPYSGDCPWVEPLDGDRYRVTAADRRHEWGTADAARCVALVLAGLAD
;
A
#
# COMPACT_ATOMS: atom_id res chain seq x y z
N MET A 1 -30.36 -15.33 11.17
CA MET A 1 -29.37 -14.84 10.18
C MET A 1 -27.99 -14.85 10.82
N GLY A 2 -27.04 -15.61 10.28
CA GLY A 2 -25.64 -15.62 10.75
C GLY A 2 -24.85 -14.45 10.16
N SER A 3 -23.76 -14.03 10.82
CA SER A 3 -22.82 -13.04 10.27
C SER A 3 -22.03 -13.60 9.09
N LEU A 4 -21.54 -12.74 8.18
CA LEU A 4 -20.65 -13.17 7.09
C LEU A 4 -19.42 -13.95 7.62
N SER A 5 -18.88 -13.53 8.76
CA SER A 5 -17.78 -14.24 9.43
C SER A 5 -18.15 -15.67 9.85
N ALA A 6 -19.38 -15.91 10.33
CA ALA A 6 -19.83 -17.24 10.70
C ALA A 6 -20.00 -18.15 9.47
N ILE A 7 -20.53 -17.61 8.37
CA ILE A 7 -20.71 -18.36 7.12
C ILE A 7 -19.36 -18.72 6.51
N LEU A 8 -18.41 -17.77 6.48
CA LEU A 8 -17.05 -18.03 6.03
C LEU A 8 -16.34 -19.03 6.95
N GLN A 9 -16.56 -18.95 8.26
CA GLN A 9 -15.99 -19.91 9.22
C GLN A 9 -16.44 -21.35 8.91
N THR A 10 -17.70 -21.56 8.53
CA THR A 10 -18.19 -22.86 8.06
C THR A 10 -17.54 -23.28 6.75
N GLY A 11 -17.32 -22.35 5.81
CA GLY A 11 -16.58 -22.61 4.57
C GLY A 11 -15.11 -23.01 4.78
N PHE A 12 -14.53 -22.70 5.94
CA PHE A 12 -13.19 -23.14 6.34
C PHE A 12 -13.16 -24.49 7.09
N ALA A 13 -14.32 -25.10 7.38
CA ALA A 13 -14.37 -26.39 8.07
C ALA A 13 -13.77 -27.51 7.21
N GLY A 14 -12.80 -28.26 7.76
CA GLY A 14 -12.09 -29.34 7.05
C GLY A 14 -10.67 -29.00 6.58
N VAL A 15 -10.17 -27.81 6.89
CA VAL A 15 -8.83 -27.35 6.49
C VAL A 15 -8.00 -27.00 7.72
N ALA A 16 -6.99 -27.81 8.01
CA ALA A 16 -6.03 -27.51 9.07
C ALA A 16 -4.81 -26.73 8.51
N PRO A 17 -4.23 -25.78 9.28
CA PRO A 17 -4.76 -25.23 10.53
C PRO A 17 -5.88 -24.21 10.27
N LEU A 18 -6.99 -24.35 11.02
CA LEU A 18 -8.17 -23.49 11.00
C LEU A 18 -7.81 -22.06 11.40
N ARG A 19 -8.02 -21.08 10.51
CA ARG A 19 -7.91 -19.65 10.81
C ARG A 19 -9.28 -19.08 11.11
N ARG A 20 -9.37 -18.23 12.13
CA ARG A 20 -10.64 -17.66 12.61
C ARG A 20 -11.05 -16.48 11.74
N ALA A 21 -12.24 -16.55 11.14
CA ALA A 21 -12.89 -15.40 10.54
C ALA A 21 -13.42 -14.48 11.65
N LEU A 22 -12.96 -13.24 11.66
CA LEU A 22 -13.39 -12.21 12.60
C LEU A 22 -14.38 -11.27 11.91
N PRO A 23 -15.39 -10.73 12.62
CA PRO A 23 -16.18 -9.63 12.09
C PRO A 23 -15.27 -8.41 11.86
N GLU A 24 -15.62 -7.59 10.87
CA GLU A 24 -14.94 -6.31 10.68
C GLU A 24 -15.18 -5.36 11.86
N SER A 25 -14.16 -4.57 12.21
CA SER A 25 -14.11 -3.78 13.45
C SER A 25 -14.99 -2.53 13.44
N ALA A 26 -15.47 -2.10 12.27
CA ALA A 26 -16.34 -0.94 12.14
C ALA A 26 -17.80 -1.29 12.54
N PRO A 27 -18.48 -0.48 13.37
CA PRO A 27 -19.83 -0.78 13.86
C PRO A 27 -20.86 -1.08 12.75
N GLY A 28 -20.76 -0.40 11.61
CA GLY A 28 -21.64 -0.61 10.44
C GLY A 28 -21.32 -1.86 9.62
N TRP A 29 -20.16 -2.50 9.81
CA TRP A 29 -19.70 -3.63 9.00
C TRP A 29 -19.68 -4.96 9.76
N ARG A 30 -20.00 -4.96 11.05
CA ARG A 30 -19.89 -6.13 11.94
C ARG A 30 -20.61 -7.39 11.44
N PHE A 31 -21.69 -7.22 10.66
CA PHE A 31 -22.49 -8.34 10.14
C PHE A 31 -22.24 -8.65 8.66
N VAL A 32 -21.71 -7.68 7.92
CA VAL A 32 -21.50 -7.72 6.46
C VAL A 32 -20.03 -7.84 6.07
N GLY A 33 -19.12 -7.81 7.04
CA GLY A 33 -17.69 -7.88 6.83
C GLY A 33 -17.05 -9.04 7.59
N ALA A 34 -16.04 -9.64 6.97
CA ALA A 34 -15.21 -10.66 7.57
C ALA A 34 -13.74 -10.41 7.28
N ARG A 35 -12.89 -10.74 8.25
CA ARG A 35 -11.44 -10.65 8.16
C ARG A 35 -10.82 -11.97 8.58
N VAL A 36 -9.80 -12.40 7.86
CA VAL A 36 -8.89 -13.46 8.30
C VAL A 36 -7.49 -12.85 8.31
N GLN A 37 -6.80 -12.97 9.43
CA GLN A 37 -5.46 -12.42 9.63
C GLN A 37 -4.53 -13.50 10.17
N ASP A 38 -3.29 -13.50 9.70
CA ASP A 38 -2.21 -14.34 10.19
C ASP A 38 -0.85 -13.70 9.90
N GLY A 39 -0.08 -13.49 10.96
CA GLY A 39 1.15 -12.72 10.88
C GLY A 39 0.92 -11.40 10.14
N GLU A 40 1.68 -11.20 9.06
CA GLU A 40 1.63 -9.99 8.25
C GLU A 40 0.57 -10.03 7.15
N ARG A 41 -0.13 -11.14 6.94
CA ARG A 41 -1.14 -11.33 5.88
C ARG A 41 -2.56 -11.21 6.42
N THR A 42 -3.36 -10.41 5.71
CA THR A 42 -4.78 -10.21 6.01
C THR A 42 -5.59 -10.32 4.73
N ALA A 43 -6.72 -11.02 4.78
CA ALA A 43 -7.76 -10.95 3.76
C ALA A 43 -9.04 -10.42 4.40
N THR A 44 -9.71 -9.50 3.70
CA THR A 44 -11.01 -8.96 4.12
C THR A 44 -12.04 -9.20 3.02
N ALA A 45 -13.28 -9.54 3.40
CA ALA A 45 -14.43 -9.60 2.53
C ALA A 45 -15.55 -8.71 3.08
N LEU A 46 -16.19 -7.91 2.24
CA LEU A 46 -17.32 -7.04 2.57
C LEU A 46 -18.49 -7.34 1.63
N MET A 47 -19.67 -7.60 2.16
CA MET A 47 -20.90 -7.82 1.39
C MET A 47 -21.51 -6.47 0.94
N GLY A 48 -21.95 -6.39 -0.31
CA GLY A 48 -22.71 -5.26 -0.85
C GLY A 48 -24.08 -5.10 -0.19
N VAL A 49 -24.55 -3.86 -0.04
CA VAL A 49 -25.78 -3.53 0.70
C VAL A 49 -27.07 -3.80 -0.09
N GLY A 50 -27.00 -3.79 -1.43
CA GLY A 50 -28.17 -3.97 -2.32
C GLY A 50 -28.03 -5.09 -3.35
N GLU A 51 -26.87 -5.73 -3.42
CA GLU A 51 -26.54 -6.76 -4.39
C GLU A 51 -25.72 -7.84 -3.71
N ARG A 52 -25.91 -9.10 -4.13
CA ARG A 52 -25.10 -10.22 -3.64
C ARG A 52 -23.72 -10.16 -4.28
N VAL A 53 -22.86 -9.30 -3.76
CA VAL A 53 -21.46 -9.16 -4.17
C VAL A 53 -20.58 -9.08 -2.93
N PHE A 54 -19.38 -9.65 -3.02
CA PHE A 54 -18.38 -9.67 -1.96
C PHE A 54 -17.12 -8.96 -2.45
N LEU A 55 -16.83 -7.80 -1.87
CA LEU A 55 -15.63 -7.02 -2.14
C LEU A 55 -14.49 -7.55 -1.29
N MET A 56 -13.42 -7.97 -1.96
CA MET A 56 -12.26 -8.58 -1.33
C MET A 56 -11.03 -7.68 -1.40
N ARG A 57 -10.23 -7.70 -0.33
CA ARG A 57 -8.90 -7.06 -0.28
C ARG A 57 -7.91 -7.99 0.38
N PHE A 58 -6.72 -8.09 -0.20
CA PHE A 58 -5.63 -8.92 0.27
C PHE A 58 -4.44 -8.04 0.60
N TRP A 59 -4.04 -8.08 1.86
CA TRP A 59 -3.01 -7.22 2.45
C TRP A 59 -1.84 -8.05 2.94
N ALA A 60 -0.62 -7.56 2.70
CA ALA A 60 0.55 -8.02 3.43
C ALA A 60 1.44 -6.83 3.80
N ARG A 61 2.03 -6.84 5.01
CA ARG A 61 3.03 -5.84 5.43
C ARG A 61 2.58 -4.40 5.23
N GLY A 62 1.30 -4.11 5.52
CA GLY A 62 0.73 -2.77 5.38
C GLY A 62 0.39 -2.34 3.95
N VAL A 63 0.51 -3.22 2.95
CA VAL A 63 0.22 -2.93 1.54
C VAL A 63 -1.00 -3.74 1.08
N CYS A 64 -1.96 -3.08 0.43
CA CYS A 64 -3.05 -3.74 -0.28
C CYS A 64 -2.52 -4.27 -1.62
N LEU A 65 -2.22 -5.56 -1.69
CA LEU A 65 -1.55 -6.17 -2.83
C LEU A 65 -2.53 -6.65 -3.90
N ALA A 66 -3.71 -7.11 -3.50
CA ALA A 66 -4.74 -7.57 -4.43
C ALA A 66 -6.12 -7.13 -3.96
N ARG A 67 -7.03 -7.03 -4.92
CA ARG A 67 -8.46 -6.76 -4.71
C ARG A 67 -9.27 -7.58 -5.71
N GLY A 68 -10.53 -7.84 -5.38
CA GLY A 68 -11.44 -8.50 -6.31
C GLY A 68 -12.86 -8.40 -5.81
N ASP A 69 -13.79 -8.84 -6.64
CA ASP A 69 -15.19 -8.95 -6.27
C ASP A 69 -15.83 -10.18 -6.93
N THR A 70 -16.76 -10.80 -6.22
CA THR A 70 -17.47 -12.00 -6.71
C THR A 70 -18.80 -12.12 -5.96
N ASP A 71 -19.80 -12.78 -6.54
CA ASP A 71 -21.06 -13.15 -5.91
C ASP A 71 -21.04 -14.57 -5.31
N ASP A 72 -19.97 -15.33 -5.59
CA ASP A 72 -19.74 -16.68 -5.11
C ASP A 72 -18.99 -16.71 -3.78
N LEU A 73 -19.70 -17.11 -2.74
CA LEU A 73 -19.14 -17.22 -1.39
C LEU A 73 -18.10 -18.35 -1.25
N HIS A 74 -18.19 -19.40 -2.07
CA HIS A 74 -17.17 -20.44 -2.10
C HIS A 74 -15.86 -19.91 -2.69
N ALA A 75 -15.94 -19.11 -3.75
CA ALA A 75 -14.79 -18.43 -4.32
C ALA A 75 -14.15 -17.44 -3.32
N VAL A 76 -14.95 -16.72 -2.52
CA VAL A 76 -14.45 -15.88 -1.42
C VAL A 76 -13.63 -16.72 -0.43
N ALA A 77 -14.22 -17.81 0.09
CA ALA A 77 -13.54 -18.67 1.06
C ALA A 77 -12.26 -19.29 0.47
N GLY A 78 -12.31 -19.76 -0.78
CA GLY A 78 -11.18 -20.32 -1.51
C GLY A 78 -10.03 -19.33 -1.67
N ALA A 79 -10.30 -18.12 -2.17
CA ALA A 79 -9.27 -17.09 -2.36
C ALA A 79 -8.67 -16.61 -1.03
N MET A 80 -9.50 -16.44 0.03
CA MET A 80 -8.99 -16.12 1.37
C MET A 80 -8.08 -17.23 1.88
N ARG A 81 -8.45 -18.50 1.69
CA ARG A 81 -7.63 -19.64 2.08
C ARG A 81 -6.31 -19.65 1.32
N ALA A 82 -6.34 -19.56 0.00
CA ALA A 82 -5.14 -19.56 -0.85
C ALA A 82 -4.17 -18.44 -0.42
N TRP A 83 -4.68 -17.23 -0.19
CA TRP A 83 -3.88 -16.11 0.31
C TRP A 83 -3.20 -16.40 1.65
N GLN A 84 -3.97 -16.95 2.60
CA GLN A 84 -3.51 -17.28 3.94
C GLN A 84 -2.53 -18.46 3.95
N SER A 85 -2.62 -19.37 2.99
CA SER A 85 -1.64 -20.44 2.76
C SER A 85 -0.34 -19.94 2.11
N GLY A 86 -0.21 -18.65 1.82
CA GLY A 86 1.02 -18.05 1.30
C GLY A 86 1.11 -17.97 -0.22
N SER A 87 0.00 -18.14 -0.94
CA SER A 87 -0.02 -18.01 -2.41
C SER A 87 0.59 -16.69 -2.86
N ARG A 88 1.35 -16.75 -3.96
CA ARG A 88 1.88 -15.56 -4.64
C ARG A 88 0.77 -14.86 -5.40
N LEU A 89 0.94 -13.57 -5.70
CA LEU A 89 -0.09 -12.78 -6.39
C LEU A 89 -0.50 -13.39 -7.74
N ARG A 90 0.48 -13.84 -8.53
CA ARG A 90 0.21 -14.46 -9.84
C ARG A 90 -0.56 -15.77 -9.73
N GLU A 91 -0.22 -16.60 -8.75
CA GLU A 91 -0.91 -17.86 -8.49
C GLU A 91 -2.35 -17.58 -8.04
N LEU A 92 -2.52 -16.62 -7.12
CA LEU A 92 -3.83 -16.21 -6.61
C LEU A 92 -4.73 -15.68 -7.74
N GLY A 93 -4.22 -14.80 -8.61
CA GLY A 93 -5.01 -14.27 -9.73
C GLY A 93 -5.25 -15.28 -10.86
N HIS A 94 -4.39 -16.28 -11.02
CA HIS A 94 -4.59 -17.38 -11.96
C HIS A 94 -5.68 -18.35 -11.48
N GLU A 95 -5.64 -18.73 -10.20
CA GLU A 95 -6.64 -19.63 -9.60
C GLU A 95 -8.00 -18.93 -9.40
N TRP A 96 -7.97 -17.62 -9.10
CA TRP A 96 -9.15 -16.81 -8.84
C TRP A 96 -9.18 -15.59 -9.78
N PRO A 97 -9.73 -15.73 -11.01
CA PRO A 97 -9.66 -14.69 -12.04
C PRO A 97 -10.32 -13.35 -11.68
N PHE A 98 -11.18 -13.33 -10.66
CA PHE A 98 -11.77 -12.09 -10.12
C PHE A 98 -10.78 -11.28 -9.26
N VAL A 99 -9.63 -11.88 -8.89
CA VAL A 99 -8.58 -11.22 -8.11
C VAL A 99 -7.60 -10.52 -9.04
N ALA A 100 -7.58 -9.19 -8.95
CA ALA A 100 -6.68 -8.33 -9.68
C ALA A 100 -5.62 -7.69 -8.75
N PHE A 101 -4.41 -7.54 -9.27
CA PHE A 101 -3.30 -6.85 -8.62
C PHE A 101 -2.60 -5.93 -9.62
N SER A 102 -1.84 -4.96 -9.10
CA SER A 102 -1.10 -4.01 -9.94
C SER A 102 0.36 -4.42 -10.08
N PRO A 103 1.10 -3.91 -11.08
CA PRO A 103 2.54 -4.13 -11.17
C PRO A 103 3.32 -3.63 -9.94
N LEU A 104 2.82 -2.60 -9.24
CA LEU A 104 3.38 -2.15 -7.96
C LEU A 104 3.23 -3.22 -6.87
N ALA A 105 2.08 -3.91 -6.80
CA ALA A 105 1.88 -4.99 -5.85
C ALA A 105 2.83 -6.16 -6.10
N GLU A 106 3.08 -6.54 -7.36
CA GLU A 106 4.08 -7.54 -7.69
C GLU A 106 5.50 -7.10 -7.31
N ALA A 107 5.83 -5.82 -7.51
CA ALA A 107 7.11 -5.28 -7.05
C ALA A 107 7.24 -5.37 -5.53
N HIS A 108 6.19 -5.06 -4.77
CA HIS A 108 6.19 -5.25 -3.31
C HIS A 108 6.38 -6.71 -2.90
N GLU A 109 5.74 -7.66 -3.60
CA GLU A 109 5.91 -9.08 -3.33
C GLU A 109 7.38 -9.51 -3.50
N ARG A 110 8.08 -8.95 -4.50
CA ARG A 110 9.53 -9.18 -4.74
C ARG A 110 10.47 -8.36 -3.86
N GLY A 111 9.95 -7.47 -3.01
CA GLY A 111 10.78 -6.56 -2.19
C GLY A 111 11.34 -5.35 -2.96
N GLU A 112 10.81 -5.06 -4.15
CA GLU A 112 11.25 -3.99 -5.05
C GLU A 112 10.32 -2.75 -5.01
N GLY A 113 9.40 -2.66 -4.04
CA GLY A 113 8.35 -1.63 -4.03
C GLY A 113 8.87 -0.19 -4.06
N ALA A 114 9.88 0.14 -3.26
CA ALA A 114 10.49 1.47 -3.24
C ALA A 114 11.13 1.82 -4.59
N GLU A 115 11.99 0.92 -5.10
CA GLU A 115 12.67 1.07 -6.39
C GLU A 115 11.67 1.19 -7.56
N TYR A 116 10.61 0.37 -7.57
CA TYR A 116 9.54 0.49 -8.56
C TYR A 116 8.88 1.87 -8.50
N THR A 117 8.54 2.35 -7.30
CA THR A 117 7.86 3.64 -7.11
C THR A 117 8.73 4.82 -7.56
N TRP A 118 10.02 4.83 -7.20
CA TRP A 118 10.99 5.81 -7.71
C TRP A 118 11.01 5.86 -9.23
N ARG A 119 11.09 4.71 -9.91
CA ARG A 119 11.06 4.65 -11.37
C ARG A 119 9.74 5.14 -11.94
N GLN A 120 8.60 4.84 -11.31
CA GLN A 120 7.30 5.36 -11.76
C GLN A 120 7.24 6.88 -11.62
N TYR A 121 7.71 7.43 -10.50
CA TYR A 121 7.69 8.86 -10.24
C TYR A 121 8.58 9.63 -11.22
N HIS A 122 9.74 9.07 -11.54
CA HIS A 122 10.64 9.65 -12.54
C HIS A 122 10.09 9.57 -13.97
N ARG A 123 9.45 8.45 -14.36
CA ARG A 123 8.99 8.20 -15.75
C ARG A 123 7.60 8.78 -16.07
N ASN A 124 6.69 8.86 -15.10
CA ASN A 124 5.26 9.09 -15.35
C ASN A 124 4.78 10.52 -15.04
N THR A 125 5.65 11.52 -15.05
CA THR A 125 5.26 12.90 -14.73
C THR A 125 4.13 13.43 -15.63
N ARG A 126 4.05 12.99 -16.89
CA ARG A 126 2.94 13.31 -17.80
C ARG A 126 1.57 12.78 -17.37
N ARG A 127 1.52 11.66 -16.65
CA ARG A 127 0.27 11.02 -16.19
C ARG A 127 -0.09 11.40 -14.76
N ALA A 128 0.80 12.10 -14.06
CA ALA A 128 0.63 12.52 -12.68
C ALA A 128 1.07 13.99 -12.54
N PRO A 129 0.17 14.97 -12.83
CA PRO A 129 0.54 16.38 -12.87
C PRO A 129 1.17 16.91 -11.57
N HIS A 130 0.78 16.36 -10.42
CA HIS A 130 1.37 16.71 -9.13
C HIS A 130 2.86 16.35 -9.02
N LEU A 131 3.36 15.40 -9.82
CA LEU A 131 4.78 15.03 -9.88
C LEU A 131 5.58 15.95 -10.81
N LEU A 132 4.95 16.71 -11.70
CA LEU A 132 5.66 17.61 -12.61
C LEU A 132 6.48 18.64 -11.83
N ARG A 133 5.89 19.23 -10.78
CA ARG A 133 6.56 20.20 -9.91
C ARG A 133 7.64 19.58 -9.01
N LEU A 134 7.70 18.24 -8.92
CA LEU A 134 8.69 17.49 -8.17
C LEU A 134 9.76 16.85 -9.07
N HIS A 135 9.67 17.02 -10.39
CA HIS A 135 10.43 16.21 -11.33
C HIS A 135 11.94 16.42 -11.21
N SER A 136 12.42 17.67 -11.12
CA SER A 136 13.85 17.95 -10.98
C SER A 136 14.39 17.38 -9.67
N PHE A 137 13.65 17.54 -8.56
CA PHE A 137 14.01 16.92 -7.29
C PHE A 137 14.10 15.40 -7.39
N ILE A 138 13.08 14.74 -7.96
CA ILE A 138 13.04 13.28 -8.13
C ILE A 138 14.21 12.80 -9.01
N THR A 139 14.53 13.55 -10.06
CA THR A 139 15.63 13.25 -10.99
C THR A 139 16.98 13.25 -10.28
N VAL A 140 17.22 14.16 -9.34
CA VAL A 140 18.45 14.15 -8.54
C VAL A 140 18.38 13.05 -7.47
N ALA A 141 17.27 12.96 -6.73
CA ALA A 141 17.12 12.08 -5.58
C ALA A 141 17.20 10.58 -5.92
N ILE A 142 16.72 10.17 -7.11
CA ILE A 142 16.74 8.77 -7.54
C ILE A 142 18.16 8.21 -7.69
N HIS A 143 19.16 9.08 -7.90
CA HIS A 143 20.56 8.68 -7.99
C HIS A 143 21.24 8.53 -6.64
N GLU A 144 20.60 8.98 -5.54
CA GLU A 144 21.18 8.90 -4.21
C GLU A 144 20.83 7.60 -3.47
N PRO A 145 21.81 6.72 -3.17
CA PRO A 145 21.53 5.40 -2.61
C PRO A 145 20.75 5.42 -1.29
N ARG A 146 21.00 6.40 -0.42
CA ARG A 146 20.30 6.54 0.88
C ARG A 146 18.81 6.86 0.67
N LEU A 147 18.48 7.74 -0.28
CA LEU A 147 17.08 8.09 -0.59
C LEU A 147 16.37 6.99 -1.37
N ARG A 148 17.07 6.33 -2.30
CA ARG A 148 16.51 5.25 -3.12
C ARG A 148 16.05 4.04 -2.30
N ARG A 149 16.61 3.86 -1.10
CA ARG A 149 16.18 2.83 -0.13
C ARG A 149 14.87 3.17 0.57
N LEU A 150 14.49 4.44 0.63
CA LEU A 150 13.23 4.89 1.22
C LEU A 150 12.10 4.79 0.19
N MET A 151 10.90 4.46 0.65
CA MET A 151 9.68 4.51 -0.13
C MET A 151 9.25 5.97 -0.30
N PRO A 152 9.24 6.53 -1.53
CA PRO A 152 8.68 7.85 -1.76
C PRO A 152 7.15 7.76 -1.81
N PHE A 153 6.47 8.78 -1.30
CA PHE A 153 5.02 8.91 -1.43
C PHE A 153 4.63 10.40 -1.47
N THR A 154 3.45 10.69 -2.01
CA THR A 154 2.95 12.08 -2.08
C THR A 154 1.70 12.25 -1.24
N SER A 155 1.59 13.38 -0.55
CA SER A 155 0.38 13.79 0.16
C SER A 155 0.19 15.29 -0.06
N HIS A 156 -1.01 15.71 -0.51
CA HIS A 156 -1.34 17.11 -0.78
C HIS A 156 -0.30 17.86 -1.64
N GLY A 157 0.32 17.16 -2.61
CA GLY A 157 1.33 17.74 -3.51
C GLY A 157 2.75 17.85 -2.94
N THR A 158 2.98 17.42 -1.69
CA THR A 158 4.32 17.33 -1.08
C THR A 158 4.85 15.90 -1.14
N LEU A 159 6.16 15.75 -1.33
CA LEU A 159 6.87 14.47 -1.31
C LEU A 159 7.32 14.15 0.12
N GLY A 160 6.97 12.96 0.59
CA GLY A 160 7.46 12.37 1.83
C GLY A 160 8.23 11.09 1.56
N PHE A 161 8.97 10.63 2.57
CA PHE A 161 9.71 9.38 2.54
C PHE A 161 9.29 8.48 3.69
N SER A 162 9.42 7.17 3.49
CA SER A 162 9.26 6.22 4.57
C SER A 162 10.30 5.11 4.52
N ARG A 163 10.72 4.66 5.70
CA ARG A 163 11.53 3.45 5.88
C ARG A 163 10.72 2.16 5.66
N THR A 164 9.39 2.25 5.69
CA THR A 164 8.47 1.14 5.40
C THR A 164 7.84 1.31 4.03
N VAL A 165 7.58 0.20 3.35
CA VAL A 165 6.93 0.19 2.02
C VAL A 165 5.40 0.11 2.10
N GLY A 166 4.86 -0.08 3.30
CA GLY A 166 3.42 -0.18 3.57
C GLY A 166 3.02 0.61 4.80
N TYR A 167 1.72 0.80 4.99
CA TYR A 167 1.17 1.56 6.11
C TYR A 167 1.28 0.79 7.44
N PRO A 168 1.56 1.44 8.59
CA PRO A 168 1.84 2.87 8.71
C PRO A 168 3.22 3.25 8.17
N TYR A 169 3.28 4.43 7.55
CA TYR A 169 4.56 5.04 7.18
C TYR A 169 5.30 5.48 8.45
N SER A 170 6.62 5.32 8.43
CA SER A 170 7.52 5.55 9.57
C SER A 170 7.42 6.94 10.22
N GLY A 171 7.00 7.97 9.48
CA GLY A 171 6.68 9.29 10.05
C GLY A 171 7.86 10.08 10.59
N ASP A 172 9.08 9.63 10.32
CA ASP A 172 10.36 10.09 10.88
C ASP A 172 11.32 10.62 9.81
N CYS A 173 10.83 10.80 8.59
CA CYS A 173 11.61 11.35 7.47
C CYS A 173 11.22 12.80 7.17
N PRO A 174 12.13 13.59 6.59
CA PRO A 174 11.85 14.94 6.11
C PRO A 174 10.78 14.97 5.01
N TRP A 175 10.20 16.14 4.79
CA TRP A 175 9.25 16.39 3.70
C TRP A 175 9.80 17.42 2.72
N VAL A 176 9.36 17.32 1.48
CA VAL A 176 9.74 18.21 0.38
C VAL A 176 8.49 18.78 -0.26
N GLU A 177 8.37 20.10 -0.24
CA GLU A 177 7.29 20.84 -0.87
C GLU A 177 7.82 21.58 -2.10
N PRO A 178 7.22 21.39 -3.29
CA PRO A 178 7.61 22.14 -4.46
C PRO A 178 7.07 23.59 -4.39
N LEU A 179 7.91 24.55 -4.72
CA LEU A 179 7.59 25.98 -4.84
C LEU A 179 7.60 26.41 -6.31
N ASP A 180 7.57 27.72 -6.57
CA ASP A 180 7.72 28.26 -7.91
C ASP A 180 9.20 28.34 -8.32
N GLY A 181 9.46 28.33 -9.64
CA GLY A 181 10.81 28.48 -10.18
C GLY A 181 11.75 27.31 -9.89
N ASP A 182 11.23 26.07 -9.86
CA ASP A 182 11.99 24.83 -9.59
C ASP A 182 12.78 24.85 -8.27
N ARG A 183 12.19 25.49 -7.25
CA ARG A 183 12.68 25.49 -5.87
C ARG A 183 11.84 24.60 -4.99
N TYR A 184 12.44 24.13 -3.90
CA TYR A 184 11.83 23.20 -2.97
C TYR A 184 12.06 23.68 -1.55
N ARG A 185 11.03 23.56 -0.71
CA ARG A 185 11.14 23.73 0.74
C ARG A 185 11.32 22.36 1.38
N VAL A 186 12.31 22.24 2.26
CA VAL A 186 12.53 21.02 3.07
C VAL A 186 12.14 21.31 4.51
N THR A 187 11.30 20.44 5.09
CA THR A 187 10.92 20.49 6.50
C THR A 187 11.29 19.22 7.23
N ALA A 188 11.46 19.30 8.54
CA ALA A 188 11.54 18.15 9.42
C ALA A 188 10.30 17.25 9.34
N ALA A 189 10.39 16.06 9.96
CA ALA A 189 9.31 15.08 9.97
C ALA A 189 7.99 15.62 10.57
N ASP A 190 8.07 16.55 11.52
CA ASP A 190 6.92 17.21 12.13
C ASP A 190 6.23 18.25 11.22
N ARG A 191 6.83 18.55 10.06
CA ARG A 191 6.39 19.55 9.07
C ARG A 191 6.32 20.99 9.57
N ARG A 192 6.81 21.27 10.79
CA ARG A 192 6.77 22.61 11.40
C ARG A 192 8.11 23.32 11.25
N HIS A 193 9.21 22.59 11.38
CA HIS A 193 10.54 23.15 11.28
C HIS A 193 11.04 23.12 9.84
N GLU A 194 11.21 24.29 9.21
CA GLU A 194 11.86 24.42 7.91
C GLU A 194 13.39 24.35 8.08
N TRP A 195 14.06 23.56 7.23
CA TRP A 195 15.52 23.46 7.18
C TRP A 195 16.13 24.27 6.03
N GLY A 196 15.31 24.64 5.05
CA GLY A 196 15.67 25.60 4.03
C GLY A 196 14.92 25.41 2.73
N THR A 197 15.10 26.40 1.87
CA THR A 197 14.50 26.45 0.54
C THR A 197 15.56 26.66 -0.53
N ALA A 198 15.72 25.73 -1.47
CA ALA A 198 16.77 25.78 -2.49
C ALA A 198 16.37 25.03 -3.77
N ASP A 199 17.31 24.86 -4.71
CA ASP A 199 17.15 23.97 -5.86
C ASP A 199 17.13 22.49 -5.46
N ALA A 200 16.87 21.62 -6.44
CA ALA A 200 16.80 20.18 -6.27
C ALA A 200 18.04 19.58 -5.57
N ALA A 201 19.24 19.90 -6.04
CA ALA A 201 20.48 19.30 -5.53
C ALA A 201 20.76 19.70 -4.08
N ARG A 202 20.60 20.98 -3.75
CA ARG A 202 20.79 21.47 -2.39
C ARG A 202 19.73 20.91 -1.45
N CYS A 203 18.48 20.80 -1.88
CA CYS A 203 17.41 20.21 -1.08
C CYS A 203 17.59 18.70 -0.86
N VAL A 204 18.14 17.95 -1.82
CA VAL A 204 18.52 16.54 -1.60
C VAL A 204 19.56 16.45 -0.48
N ALA A 205 20.56 17.34 -0.45
CA ALA A 205 21.54 17.38 0.63
C ALA A 205 20.89 17.71 2.00
N LEU A 206 19.93 18.64 2.03
CA LEU A 206 19.17 18.95 3.25
C LEU A 206 18.36 17.76 3.76
N VAL A 207 17.68 17.03 2.87
CA VAL A 207 16.95 15.81 3.25
C VAL A 207 17.93 14.78 3.83
N LEU A 208 19.05 14.53 3.15
CA LEU A 208 20.06 13.56 3.59
C LEU A 208 20.68 13.91 4.95
N ALA A 209 20.87 15.20 5.24
CA ALA A 209 21.42 15.68 6.50
C ALA A 209 20.46 15.46 7.69
N GLY A 210 19.15 15.44 7.43
CA GLY A 210 18.15 15.22 8.47
C GLY A 210 17.53 13.83 8.50
N LEU A 211 18.05 12.90 7.70
CA LEU A 211 17.82 11.48 7.94
C LEU A 211 18.70 11.05 9.11
N ALA A 212 18.08 10.70 10.24
CA ALA A 212 18.75 9.93 11.28
C ALA A 212 19.27 8.61 10.68
N ASP A 213 20.44 8.17 11.14
CA ASP A 213 21.03 6.89 10.73
C ASP A 213 20.17 5.69 11.13
#